data_AF-A0AAD4USR2-F1
#
_entry.id   AF-A0AAD4USR2-F1
#
_cell.length_a   1.000
_cell.length_b   1.000
_cell.length_c   1.000
_cell.angle_alpha   90.00
_cell.angle_beta   90.00
_cell.angle_gamma   90.00
#
_symmetry.space_group_name_H-M   'P 1'
#
loop_
_entity.id
_entity.type
_entity.pdbx_description
1 polymer ?
#
loop_
_entity_poly.entity_id
_entity_poly.type
_entity_poly.pdbx_seq_one_letter_code
_entity_poly.pdbx_strand_id
1 'polypeptide(L)'
;MGLSTQRASASLTSAELAPPRWKHDDDRGLEKGASISPELLTTIKQSHLAIIVLSPTYASSTWCLDELSKILEYMEDTNRILPIFYGVHPSDVRNQWGSFAEAFTKHEEKFSEDIDKVNRWRAALRKVGGLSGLDSKNSKSERELIEDIVNVRGPK
;
A
#
# COMPACT_ATOMS: atom_id res chain seq x y z
N MET A 1 67.92 -0.05 -11.01
CA MET A 1 66.94 1.03 -10.78
C MET A 1 66.59 1.62 -12.13
N GLY A 2 65.52 1.13 -12.74
CA GLY A 2 65.12 1.45 -14.12
C GLY A 2 63.82 2.23 -14.14
N LEU A 3 63.85 3.38 -14.79
CA LEU A 3 62.69 4.17 -15.23
C LEU A 3 61.83 3.32 -16.19
N SER A 4 60.51 3.48 -16.15
CA SER A 4 59.77 4.03 -17.30
C SER A 4 58.28 4.17 -16.99
N THR A 5 57.81 5.41 -17.04
CA THR A 5 56.41 5.82 -17.11
C THR A 5 55.84 5.47 -18.48
N GLN A 6 54.69 4.79 -18.52
CA GLN A 6 53.85 4.72 -19.73
C GLN A 6 52.57 5.57 -19.54
N ARG A 7 52.46 6.62 -20.35
CA ARG A 7 51.20 7.14 -20.95
C ARG A 7 50.88 6.20 -22.14
N ALA A 8 49.67 6.02 -22.67
CA ALA A 8 48.32 6.50 -22.44
C ALA A 8 47.35 5.60 -23.25
N SER A 9 46.05 5.62 -22.94
CA SER A 9 44.96 5.96 -23.88
C SER A 9 43.65 5.24 -23.52
N ALA A 10 42.57 5.88 -23.95
CA ALA A 10 41.22 5.81 -23.44
C ALA A 10 40.44 4.54 -23.82
N SER A 11 39.42 4.23 -23.02
CA SER A 11 38.12 3.76 -23.53
C SER A 11 37.04 4.08 -22.50
N LEU A 12 36.15 5.00 -22.88
CA LEU A 12 34.86 5.20 -22.22
C LEU A 12 34.03 3.93 -22.45
N THR A 13 33.78 3.15 -21.41
CA THR A 13 32.83 2.04 -21.46
C THR A 13 31.51 2.47 -20.79
N SER A 14 30.43 2.31 -21.54
CA SER A 14 29.02 2.63 -21.20
C SER A 14 28.45 1.81 -20.04
N ALA A 15 29.05 1.85 -18.85
CA ALA A 15 28.59 1.08 -17.70
C ALA A 15 27.93 1.90 -16.58
N GLU A 16 27.73 3.21 -16.77
CA GLU A 16 27.17 4.08 -15.72
C GLU A 16 25.74 4.53 -16.02
N LEU A 17 24.83 3.58 -16.25
CA LEU A 17 23.38 3.79 -16.15
C LEU A 17 22.70 2.49 -15.66
N ALA A 18 23.13 1.97 -14.51
CA ALA A 18 22.23 1.12 -13.74
C ALA A 18 21.22 2.04 -13.04
N PRO A 19 19.90 1.91 -13.28
CA PRO A 19 18.93 2.65 -12.50
C PRO A 19 19.18 2.34 -11.01
N PRO A 20 18.92 3.29 -10.09
CA PRO A 20 19.06 3.04 -8.67
C PRO A 20 18.31 1.74 -8.37
N ARG A 21 19.03 0.78 -7.78
CA ARG A 21 18.46 -0.47 -7.31
C ARG A 21 17.51 -0.11 -6.19
N TRP A 22 16.27 0.22 -6.54
CA TRP A 22 15.16 0.25 -5.60
C TRP A 22 15.18 -1.13 -4.95
N LYS A 23 15.71 -1.23 -3.73
CA LYS A 23 15.32 -2.34 -2.88
C LYS A 23 13.84 -2.10 -2.67
N HIS A 24 13.01 -2.84 -3.38
CA HIS A 24 11.61 -3.01 -2.99
C HIS A 24 11.66 -3.58 -1.57
N ASP A 25 11.39 -2.75 -0.57
CA ASP A 25 11.08 -3.19 0.80
C ASP A 25 9.72 -3.92 0.89
N ASP A 26 9.17 -4.28 -0.27
CA ASP A 26 7.95 -5.06 -0.45
C ASP A 26 8.23 -6.58 -0.49
N ASP A 27 9.51 -6.97 -0.62
CA ASP A 27 9.93 -8.38 -0.66
C ASP A 27 10.39 -8.90 0.72
N ARG A 28 9.93 -8.24 1.79
CA ARG A 28 9.80 -8.95 3.06
C ARG A 28 8.60 -9.86 2.85
N GLY A 29 8.86 -11.12 2.55
CA GLY A 29 7.92 -12.18 2.88
C GLY A 29 7.56 -12.01 4.35
N LEU A 30 6.50 -11.24 4.61
CA LEU A 30 5.98 -11.01 5.94
C LEU A 30 5.56 -12.39 6.40
N GLU A 31 6.32 -12.96 7.35
CA GLU A 31 5.88 -14.15 8.04
C GLU A 31 4.44 -13.92 8.47
N LYS A 32 3.53 -14.72 7.90
CA LYS A 32 2.10 -14.62 8.17
C LYS A 32 1.90 -14.64 9.68
N GLY A 33 1.64 -13.47 10.28
CA GLY A 33 1.31 -13.33 11.70
C GLY A 33 2.31 -12.60 12.61
N ALA A 34 3.41 -12.02 12.13
CA ALA A 34 4.29 -11.21 13.00
C ALA A 34 3.62 -9.87 13.36
N SER A 35 3.53 -9.45 14.63
CA SER A 35 2.99 -8.13 15.02
C SER A 35 3.59 -6.97 14.21
N ILE A 36 2.76 -5.97 13.88
CA ILE A 36 3.18 -4.78 13.12
C ILE A 36 4.41 -4.14 13.77
N SER A 37 5.50 -4.07 13.01
CA SER A 37 6.78 -3.66 13.57
C SER A 37 6.79 -2.15 13.92
N PRO A 38 7.52 -1.73 14.96
CA PRO A 38 7.71 -0.32 15.28
C PRO A 38 8.29 0.51 14.13
N GLU A 39 9.08 -0.11 13.23
CA GLU A 39 9.56 0.58 12.03
C GLU A 39 8.41 0.95 11.09
N LEU A 40 7.45 0.05 10.85
CA LEU A 40 6.30 0.35 10.00
C LEU A 40 5.47 1.51 10.56
N LEU A 41 5.29 1.56 11.88
CA LEU A 41 4.58 2.66 12.56
C LEU A 41 5.30 4.00 12.40
N THR A 42 6.63 4.00 12.53
CA THR A 42 7.44 5.21 12.37
C THR A 42 7.38 5.73 10.94
N THR A 43 7.47 4.82 9.96
CA THR A 43 7.33 5.15 8.54
C THR A 43 5.96 5.73 8.21
N ILE A 44 4.86 5.19 8.76
CA ILE A 44 3.51 5.74 8.54
C ILE A 44 3.41 7.18 9.04
N LYS A 45 3.92 7.47 10.24
CA LYS A 45 3.89 8.82 10.82
C LYS A 45 4.67 9.82 9.97
N GLN A 46 5.83 9.40 9.44
CA GLN A 46 6.70 10.24 8.61
C GLN A 46 6.27 10.31 7.14
N SER A 47 5.47 9.36 6.65
CA SER A 47 5.11 9.27 5.23
C SER A 47 4.11 10.34 4.83
N HIS A 48 4.42 11.14 3.81
CA HIS A 48 3.51 12.15 3.29
C HIS A 48 2.23 11.60 2.62
N LEU A 49 2.13 10.28 2.33
CA LEU A 49 0.95 9.63 1.74
C LEU A 49 0.92 8.15 2.10
N ALA A 50 -0.26 7.63 2.43
CA ALA A 50 -0.56 6.22 2.49
C ALA A 50 -1.40 5.83 1.26
N ILE A 51 -0.93 4.84 0.50
CA ILE A 51 -1.68 4.26 -0.60
C ILE A 51 -2.29 2.95 -0.11
N ILE A 52 -3.59 2.78 -0.29
CA ILE A 52 -4.34 1.61 0.19
C ILE A 52 -4.98 0.91 -0.99
N VAL A 53 -4.47 -0.25 -1.37
CA VAL A 53 -5.03 -1.04 -2.48
C VAL A 53 -6.11 -1.97 -1.95
N LEU A 54 -7.36 -1.66 -2.26
CA LEU A 54 -8.54 -2.41 -1.85
C LEU A 54 -8.92 -3.36 -2.98
N SER A 55 -8.82 -4.67 -2.72
CA SER A 55 -9.17 -5.74 -3.67
C SER A 55 -10.30 -6.62 -3.13
N PRO A 56 -10.89 -7.52 -3.94
CA PRO A 56 -12.00 -8.37 -3.48
C PRO A 56 -11.62 -9.24 -2.27
N THR A 57 -10.34 -9.60 -2.11
CA THR A 57 -9.84 -10.45 -1.03
C THR A 57 -9.28 -9.66 0.15
N TYR A 58 -9.23 -8.32 0.09
CA TYR A 58 -8.60 -7.48 1.11
C TYR A 58 -9.11 -7.78 2.52
N ALA A 59 -10.44 -7.79 2.68
CA ALA A 59 -11.07 -8.02 3.99
C ALA A 59 -10.94 -9.46 4.51
N SER A 60 -10.52 -10.43 3.69
CA SER A 60 -10.28 -11.80 4.17
C SER A 60 -9.05 -11.91 5.07
N SER A 61 -8.12 -10.95 4.97
CA SER A 61 -6.89 -10.90 5.75
C SER A 61 -7.07 -10.02 6.99
N THR A 62 -7.05 -10.63 8.18
CA THR A 62 -7.09 -9.86 9.45
C THR A 62 -5.89 -8.92 9.57
N TRP A 63 -4.75 -9.30 8.96
CA TRP A 63 -3.56 -8.47 8.89
C TRP A 63 -3.81 -7.16 8.14
N CYS A 64 -4.39 -7.23 6.94
CA CYS A 64 -4.72 -6.03 6.15
C CYS A 64 -5.71 -5.12 6.90
N LEU A 65 -6.68 -5.71 7.60
CA LEU A 65 -7.65 -4.96 8.41
C LEU A 65 -7.02 -4.29 9.64
N ASP A 66 -6.08 -4.97 10.30
CA ASP A 66 -5.31 -4.42 11.42
C ASP A 66 -4.38 -3.28 10.94
N GLU A 67 -3.71 -3.44 9.79
CA GLU A 67 -2.89 -2.38 9.17
C GLU A 67 -3.72 -1.16 8.80
N LEU A 68 -4.85 -1.36 8.11
CA LEU A 68 -5.76 -0.27 7.74
C LEU A 68 -6.21 0.53 8.98
N SER A 69 -6.58 -0.16 10.04
CA SER A 69 -7.02 0.47 11.29
C SER A 69 -5.92 1.34 11.89
N LYS A 70 -4.67 0.86 11.91
CA LYS A 70 -3.53 1.64 12.41
C LYS A 70 -3.19 2.82 11.51
N ILE A 71 -3.22 2.66 10.19
CA ILE A 71 -3.02 3.79 9.27
C ILE A 71 -4.02 4.90 9.59
N LEU A 72 -5.30 4.56 9.78
CA LEU A 72 -6.35 5.54 10.07
C LEU A 72 -6.31 6.10 11.50
N GLU A 73 -5.67 5.41 12.43
CA GLU A 73 -5.40 5.88 13.80
C GLU A 73 -4.24 6.89 13.82
N TYR A 74 -3.15 6.59 13.10
CA TYR A 74 -1.94 7.43 13.10
C TYR A 74 -1.94 8.55 12.06
N MET A 75 -2.74 8.43 11.00
CA MET A 75 -2.86 9.44 9.96
C MET A 75 -4.09 10.32 10.22
N GLU A 76 -3.87 11.41 10.97
CA GLU A 76 -4.91 12.39 11.33
C GLU A 76 -5.53 13.06 10.09
N ASP A 77 -4.71 13.40 9.10
CA ASP A 77 -5.14 14.03 7.86
C ASP A 77 -5.46 12.98 6.79
N THR A 78 -6.76 12.78 6.53
CA THR A 78 -7.24 11.84 5.52
C THR A 78 -6.90 12.25 4.08
N ASN A 79 -6.50 13.51 3.82
CA ASN A 79 -6.04 13.92 2.49
C ASN A 79 -4.70 13.29 2.10
N ARG A 80 -3.99 12.71 3.08
CA ARG A 80 -2.77 11.92 2.88
C ARG A 80 -3.08 10.45 2.63
N ILE A 81 -4.34 10.06 2.45
CA ILE A 81 -4.74 8.68 2.16
C ILE A 81 -5.31 8.62 0.75
N LEU A 82 -4.68 7.81 -0.10
CA LEU A 82 -5.15 7.52 -1.45
C LEU A 82 -5.62 6.06 -1.53
N PRO A 83 -6.93 5.80 -1.46
CA PRO A 83 -7.45 4.47 -1.77
C PRO A 83 -7.40 4.20 -3.28
N ILE A 84 -7.03 2.97 -3.62
CA ILE A 84 -7.12 2.41 -4.96
C ILE A 84 -8.14 1.27 -4.88
N PHE A 85 -9.26 1.42 -5.57
CA PHE A 85 -10.33 0.43 -5.66
C PHE A 85 -10.00 -0.52 -6.83
N TYR A 86 -9.29 -1.60 -6.52
CA TYR A 86 -8.81 -2.57 -7.50
C TYR A 86 -9.82 -3.70 -7.70
N GLY A 87 -10.61 -3.63 -8.77
CA GLY A 87 -11.61 -4.66 -9.08
C GLY A 87 -12.79 -4.72 -8.09
N VAL A 88 -12.96 -3.70 -7.25
CA VAL A 88 -14.06 -3.57 -6.28
C VAL A 88 -14.77 -2.25 -6.47
N HIS A 89 -16.07 -2.18 -6.20
CA HIS A 89 -16.78 -0.91 -6.22
C HIS A 89 -16.56 -0.18 -4.88
N PRO A 90 -16.33 1.15 -4.86
CA PRO A 90 -16.13 1.90 -3.61
C PRO A 90 -17.28 1.73 -2.61
N SER A 91 -18.52 1.61 -3.11
CA SER A 91 -19.68 1.38 -2.23
C SER A 91 -19.66 0.00 -1.56
N ASP A 92 -19.10 -1.02 -2.21
CA ASP A 92 -18.98 -2.36 -1.61
C ASP A 92 -17.97 -2.33 -0.46
N VAL A 93 -16.87 -1.59 -0.62
CA VAL A 93 -15.92 -1.35 0.48
C VAL A 93 -16.58 -0.58 1.62
N ARG A 94 -17.23 0.55 1.30
CA ARG A 94 -17.82 1.47 2.29
C ARG A 94 -18.92 0.84 3.12
N ASN A 95 -19.75 0.01 2.49
CA ASN A 95 -20.90 -0.64 3.12
C ASN A 95 -20.64 -2.11 3.46
N GLN A 96 -19.44 -2.62 3.16
CA GLN A 96 -19.03 -4.01 3.35
C GLN A 96 -19.99 -5.00 2.67
N TRP A 97 -20.26 -4.79 1.37
CA TRP A 97 -21.07 -5.69 0.54
C TRP A 97 -20.21 -6.66 -0.28
N GLY A 98 -20.85 -7.63 -0.93
CA GLY A 98 -20.18 -8.62 -1.76
C GLY A 98 -19.13 -9.42 -0.98
N SER A 99 -17.91 -9.52 -1.52
CA SER A 99 -16.82 -10.26 -0.89
C SER A 99 -16.42 -9.72 0.50
N PHE A 100 -16.66 -8.44 0.77
CA PHE A 100 -16.43 -7.86 2.10
C PHE A 100 -17.45 -8.39 3.11
N ALA A 101 -18.72 -8.55 2.71
CA ALA A 101 -19.76 -9.13 3.58
C ALA A 101 -19.38 -10.56 3.98
N GLU A 102 -19.00 -11.38 3.01
CA GLU A 102 -18.58 -12.77 3.24
C GLU A 102 -17.37 -12.87 4.17
N ALA A 103 -16.40 -11.97 4.03
CA ALA A 103 -15.25 -11.91 4.91
C ALA A 103 -15.65 -11.54 6.35
N PHE A 104 -16.55 -10.57 6.52
CA PHE A 104 -16.99 -10.15 7.85
C PHE A 104 -17.84 -11.20 8.57
N THR A 105 -18.67 -11.98 7.87
CA THR A 105 -19.37 -13.11 8.49
C THR A 105 -18.38 -14.08 9.14
N LYS A 106 -17.29 -14.42 8.45
CA LYS A 106 -16.25 -15.33 8.98
C LYS A 106 -15.50 -14.70 10.17
N HIS A 107 -15.23 -13.41 10.12
CA HIS A 107 -14.56 -12.71 11.23
C HIS A 107 -15.45 -12.56 12.45
N GLU A 108 -16.75 -12.32 12.29
CA GLU A 108 -17.72 -12.25 13.38
C GLU A 108 -17.82 -13.58 14.12
N GLU A 109 -17.80 -14.71 13.40
CA GLU A 109 -17.74 -16.05 14.01
C GLU A 109 -16.41 -16.27 14.76
N LYS A 110 -15.29 -15.97 14.09
CA LYS A 110 -13.93 -16.21 14.62
C LYS A 110 -13.58 -15.32 15.81
N PHE A 111 -14.05 -14.08 15.83
CA PHE A 111 -13.77 -13.07 16.86
C PHE A 111 -15.04 -12.72 17.64
N SER A 112 -15.90 -13.71 17.89
CA SER A 112 -17.15 -13.54 18.65
C SER A 112 -16.95 -13.02 20.08
N GLU A 113 -15.77 -13.24 20.67
CA GLU A 113 -15.38 -12.69 21.97
C GLU A 113 -14.72 -11.29 21.88
N ASP A 114 -14.35 -10.83 20.68
CA ASP A 114 -13.69 -9.54 20.41
C ASP A 114 -14.43 -8.75 19.32
N ILE A 115 -15.71 -8.48 19.60
CA ILE A 115 -16.62 -7.75 18.70
C ILE A 115 -16.09 -6.34 18.41
N ASP A 116 -15.42 -5.71 19.38
CA ASP A 116 -14.84 -4.38 19.24
C ASP A 116 -13.75 -4.33 18.17
N LYS A 117 -12.94 -5.39 18.04
CA LYS A 117 -11.97 -5.52 16.96
C LYS A 117 -12.64 -5.57 15.58
N VAL A 118 -13.71 -6.36 15.43
CA VAL A 118 -14.46 -6.44 14.18
C VAL A 118 -15.13 -5.10 13.84
N ASN A 119 -15.70 -4.42 14.83
CA ASN A 119 -16.29 -3.08 14.67
C ASN A 119 -15.25 -2.04 14.25
N ARG A 120 -14.03 -2.10 14.81
CA ARG A 120 -12.92 -1.24 14.39
C ARG A 120 -12.58 -1.43 12.91
N TRP A 121 -12.51 -2.67 12.45
CA TRP A 121 -12.28 -2.98 11.04
C TRP A 121 -13.40 -2.48 10.13
N ARG A 122 -14.67 -2.64 10.53
CA ARG A 122 -15.82 -2.09 9.79
C ARG A 122 -15.74 -0.57 9.69
N ALA A 123 -15.46 0.12 10.79
CA ALA A 123 -15.31 1.57 10.82
C ALA A 123 -14.15 2.03 9.92
N ALA A 124 -13.04 1.31 9.93
CA ALA A 124 -11.87 1.58 9.10
C ALA A 124 -12.19 1.49 7.60
N LEU A 125 -12.84 0.40 7.17
CA LEU A 125 -13.27 0.22 5.78
C LEU A 125 -14.35 1.23 5.36
N ARG A 126 -15.29 1.55 6.25
CA ARG A 126 -16.29 2.60 6.00
C ARG A 126 -15.64 3.96 5.79
N LYS A 127 -14.65 4.31 6.61
CA LYS A 127 -13.90 5.58 6.50
C LYS A 127 -13.14 5.63 5.17
N VAL A 128 -12.32 4.62 4.87
CA VAL A 128 -11.50 4.62 3.64
C VAL A 128 -12.35 4.53 2.36
N GLY A 129 -13.43 3.74 2.38
CA GLY A 129 -14.36 3.64 1.24
C GLY A 129 -15.22 4.90 1.01
N GLY A 130 -15.20 5.84 1.96
CA GLY A 130 -15.80 7.17 1.79
C GLY A 130 -14.86 8.24 1.24
N LEU A 131 -13.57 7.94 1.11
CA LEU A 131 -12.58 8.88 0.58
C LEU A 131 -12.57 8.85 -0.96
N SER A 132 -12.21 9.98 -1.56
CA SER A 132 -11.88 10.05 -2.99
C SER A 132 -10.65 9.20 -3.28
N GLY A 133 -10.69 8.41 -4.35
CA GLY A 133 -9.60 7.51 -4.73
C GLY A 133 -9.60 7.20 -6.22
N LEU A 134 -8.69 6.31 -6.62
CA LEU A 134 -8.60 5.81 -7.99
C LEU A 134 -9.37 4.51 -8.13
N ASP A 135 -10.17 4.37 -9.19
CA ASP A 135 -10.83 3.11 -9.53
C ASP A 135 -10.08 2.46 -10.69
N SER A 136 -9.64 1.20 -10.50
CA SER A 136 -8.88 0.50 -11.53
C SER A 136 -9.68 0.29 -12.82
N LYS A 137 -11.02 0.36 -12.77
CA LYS A 137 -11.89 0.26 -13.95
C LYS A 137 -11.86 1.51 -14.82
N ASN A 138 -11.42 2.64 -14.29
CA ASN A 138 -11.30 3.89 -15.05
C ASN A 138 -10.00 3.94 -15.85
N SER A 139 -9.01 3.11 -15.52
CA SER A 139 -7.76 2.97 -16.25
C SER A 139 -7.89 1.88 -17.31
N LYS A 140 -7.35 2.12 -18.51
CA LYS A 140 -7.35 1.14 -19.63
C LYS A 140 -6.30 0.06 -19.44
N SER A 141 -5.33 0.28 -18.56
CA SER A 141 -4.28 -0.68 -18.21
C SER A 141 -3.71 -0.45 -16.81
N GLU A 142 -3.05 -1.45 -16.24
CA GLU A 142 -2.31 -1.31 -14.98
C GLU A 142 -1.20 -0.25 -15.08
N ARG A 143 -0.59 -0.11 -16.26
CA ARG A 143 0.40 0.94 -16.52
C ARG A 143 -0.19 2.34 -16.37
N GLU A 144 -1.37 2.57 -16.94
CA GLU A 144 -2.06 3.87 -16.82
C GLU A 144 -2.45 4.14 -15.36
N LEU A 145 -2.91 3.12 -14.63
CA LEU A 145 -3.19 3.26 -13.19
C LEU A 145 -1.92 3.64 -12.40
N ILE A 146 -0.76 3.04 -12.72
CA ILE A 146 0.52 3.40 -12.10
C ILE A 146 0.91 4.84 -12.46
N GLU A 147 0.77 5.23 -13.72
CA GLU A 147 1.03 6.60 -14.16
C GLU A 147 0.13 7.60 -13.42
N ASP A 148 -1.16 7.29 -13.24
CA ASP A 148 -2.09 8.10 -12.45
C ASP A 148 -1.64 8.24 -10.99
N ILE A 149 -1.22 7.15 -10.35
CA ILE A 149 -0.70 7.16 -8.97
C ILE A 149 0.52 8.07 -8.84
N VAL A 150 1.45 8.01 -9.79
CA VAL A 150 2.63 8.90 -9.80
C VAL A 150 2.20 10.36 -10.00
N ASN A 151 1.20 10.60 -10.85
CA ASN A 151 0.71 11.92 -11.20
C ASN A 151 -0.16 12.58 -10.12
N VAL A 152 -0.73 11.84 -9.16
CA VAL A 152 -1.39 12.42 -7.96
C VAL A 152 -0.47 13.40 -7.22
N ARG A 153 0.86 13.31 -7.43
CA ARG A 153 1.88 14.15 -6.79
C ARG A 153 2.72 15.02 -7.74
N GLY A 154 2.45 15.01 -9.04
CA GLY A 154 3.13 15.89 -10.00
C GLY A 154 2.65 17.34 -9.85
N PRO A 155 3.50 18.37 -10.02
CA PRO A 155 3.10 19.75 -9.86
C PRO A 155 2.01 20.13 -10.90
N LYS A 156 1.00 20.88 -10.43
CA LYS A 156 0.15 21.72 -11.29
C LYS A 156 0.93 22.90 -11.83
#